data_AF-A0A966T2Z9-F1
#
_entry.id   AF-A0A966T2Z9-F1
#
_cell.length_a   1.000
_cell.length_b   1.000
_cell.length_c   1.000
_cell.angle_alpha   90.00
_cell.angle_beta   90.00
_cell.angle_gamma   90.00
#
_symmetry.space_group_name_H-M   'P 1'
#
loop_
_entity.id
_entity.type
_entity.pdbx_description
1 polymer ?
#
loop_
_entity_poly.entity_id
_entity_poly.type
_entity_poly.pdbx_seq_one_letter_code
_entity_poly.pdbx_strand_id
1 'polypeptide(L)'
;EIIMPGRTASGEWHEYRSFSTRLTARRPDGHVLAVDAFVPAPSPVGARPFASTLPPGLGVIVSVFAFAPVSQQAGLVRSLAVLPPTSHQVWASSERRQTTRHQIGSLDGASTASDRRAGPPWAVTALPNDAGIAVRLIACDGHSARSALTSIWRAFRRAMTGAEPGRLRKN
;
A
#
# COMPACT_ATOMS: atom_id res chain seq x y z
N GLU A 1 -4.99 6.10 6.15
CA GLU A 1 -5.82 6.64 5.06
C GLU A 1 -6.10 5.56 4.02
N ILE A 2 -7.31 5.54 3.44
CA ILE A 2 -7.69 4.66 2.33
C ILE A 2 -8.23 5.53 1.20
N ILE A 3 -7.71 5.34 -0.01
CA ILE A 3 -8.10 6.08 -1.21
C ILE A 3 -8.67 5.08 -2.19
N MET A 4 -9.95 5.27 -2.53
CA MET A 4 -10.69 4.39 -3.43
C MET A 4 -10.56 4.88 -4.88
N PRO A 5 -10.38 4.00 -5.87
CA PRO A 5 -10.17 4.38 -7.28
C PRO A 5 -11.39 5.03 -7.97
N GLY A 6 -12.53 5.18 -7.29
CA GLY A 6 -13.78 5.64 -7.89
C GLY A 6 -14.77 4.50 -8.09
N ARG A 7 -15.71 4.64 -9.04
CA ARG A 7 -16.70 3.61 -9.39
C ARG A 7 -16.10 2.57 -10.34
N THR A 8 -15.36 1.60 -9.80
CA THR A 8 -14.72 0.54 -10.60
C THR A 8 -15.72 -0.28 -11.43
N ALA A 9 -16.93 -0.50 -10.92
CA ALA A 9 -18.01 -1.18 -11.65
C ALA A 9 -18.51 -0.39 -12.88
N SER A 10 -18.29 0.92 -12.90
CA SER A 10 -18.61 1.81 -14.03
C SER A 10 -17.38 2.14 -14.88
N GLY A 11 -16.25 1.46 -14.67
CA GLY A 11 -15.00 1.71 -15.39
C GLY A 11 -14.22 2.94 -14.93
N GLU A 12 -14.63 3.62 -13.86
CA GLU A 12 -13.92 4.78 -13.32
C GLU A 12 -12.72 4.32 -12.46
N TRP A 13 -11.52 4.76 -12.84
CA TRP A 13 -10.26 4.43 -12.15
C TRP A 13 -9.35 5.66 -12.01
N HIS A 14 -9.35 6.26 -10.82
CA HIS A 14 -8.66 7.49 -10.45
C HIS A 14 -8.95 8.67 -11.40
N GLU A 15 -10.15 8.72 -11.98
CA GLU A 15 -10.61 9.81 -12.84
C GLU A 15 -11.16 10.99 -12.01
N TYR A 16 -10.43 11.39 -10.97
CA TYR A 16 -10.84 12.53 -10.16
C TYR A 16 -10.65 13.82 -10.97
N ARG A 17 -11.65 14.70 -10.94
CA ARG A 17 -11.45 16.09 -11.38
C ARG A 17 -10.36 16.79 -10.56
N SER A 18 -10.35 16.52 -9.26
CA SER A 18 -9.32 16.95 -8.30
C SER A 18 -9.40 16.06 -7.07
N PHE A 19 -8.27 15.55 -6.61
CA PHE A 19 -8.15 14.93 -5.30
C PHE A 19 -6.83 15.38 -4.67
N SER A 20 -6.88 15.75 -3.40
CA SER A 20 -5.69 16.10 -2.63
C SER A 20 -5.98 15.77 -1.18
N THR A 21 -5.07 15.06 -0.55
CA THR A 21 -5.08 14.82 0.88
C THR A 21 -3.73 15.21 1.47
N ARG A 22 -3.79 15.69 2.72
CA ARG A 22 -2.62 16.05 3.51
C ARG A 22 -2.84 15.57 4.93
N LEU A 23 -1.94 14.74 5.41
CA LEU A 23 -1.84 14.33 6.80
C LEU A 23 -0.66 15.06 7.45
N THR A 24 -0.87 15.58 8.64
CA THR A 24 0.21 16.16 9.47
C THR A 24 0.09 15.60 10.87
N ALA A 25 1.14 14.91 11.32
CA ALA A 25 1.24 14.40 12.68
C ALA A 25 2.11 15.35 13.51
N ARG A 26 1.64 15.71 14.70
CA ARG A 26 2.33 16.59 15.63
C ARG A 26 2.34 15.98 17.03
N ARG A 27 3.39 16.28 17.80
CA ARG A 27 3.40 16.07 19.25
C ARG A 27 2.50 17.10 19.95
N PRO A 28 2.11 16.86 21.22
CA PRO A 28 1.33 17.83 22.00
C PRO A 28 2.02 19.19 22.17
N ASP A 29 3.35 19.23 22.13
CA ASP A 29 4.17 20.45 22.17
C ASP A 29 4.20 21.23 20.84
N GLY A 30 3.55 20.73 19.78
CA GLY A 30 3.46 21.36 18.48
C GLY A 30 4.52 20.93 17.46
N HIS A 31 5.55 20.17 17.86
CA HIS A 31 6.59 19.69 16.95
C HIS A 31 6.00 18.75 15.88
N VAL A 32 6.36 18.98 14.62
CA VAL A 32 5.94 18.14 13.48
C VAL A 32 6.75 16.85 13.46
N LEU A 33 6.04 15.72 13.45
CA LEU A 33 6.62 14.38 13.35
C LEU A 33 6.69 13.90 11.91
N ALA A 34 5.61 14.10 11.16
CA ALA A 34 5.52 13.68 9.77
C ALA A 34 4.48 14.52 9.01
N VAL A 35 4.74 14.72 7.73
CA VAL A 35 3.78 15.24 6.77
C VAL A 35 3.70 14.24 5.63
N ASP A 36 2.48 13.81 5.31
CA ASP A 36 2.20 13.05 4.10
C ASP A 36 1.25 13.88 3.23
N ALA A 37 1.51 13.90 1.93
CA ALA A 37 0.64 14.54 0.97
C ALA A 37 0.45 13.58 -0.20
N PHE A 38 -0.81 13.37 -0.57
CA PHE A 38 -1.14 12.61 -1.76
C PHE A 38 -2.03 13.46 -2.65
N VAL A 39 -1.43 13.86 -3.77
CA VAL A 39 -2.06 14.68 -4.79
C VAL A 39 -1.90 13.91 -6.10
N PRO A 40 -2.85 13.02 -6.43
CA PRO A 40 -2.98 12.52 -7.79
C PRO A 40 -3.44 13.72 -8.60
N ALA A 41 -2.49 14.56 -9.01
CA ALA A 41 -2.76 15.75 -9.78
C ALA A 41 -3.53 15.33 -11.05
N PRO A 42 -4.43 16.17 -11.58
CA PRO A 42 -4.77 16.03 -12.98
C PRO A 42 -3.46 16.02 -13.76
N SER A 43 -3.25 14.98 -14.57
CA SER A 43 -2.02 14.84 -15.35
C SER A 43 -1.83 16.13 -16.17
N PRO A 44 -0.66 16.80 -16.10
CA PRO A 44 -0.33 17.85 -17.05
C PRO A 44 -0.63 17.39 -18.48
N VAL A 45 -0.91 18.32 -19.40
CA VAL A 45 -1.13 17.95 -20.80
C VAL A 45 0.06 17.14 -21.31
N GLY A 46 -0.19 15.90 -21.76
CA GLY A 46 0.82 14.96 -22.23
C GLY A 46 1.42 14.04 -21.15
N ALA A 47 1.12 14.22 -19.87
CA ALA A 47 1.54 13.30 -18.82
C ALA A 47 0.65 12.05 -18.78
N ARG A 48 1.25 10.92 -18.42
CA ARG A 48 0.52 9.66 -18.24
C ARG A 48 -0.50 9.80 -17.09
N PRO A 49 -1.74 9.29 -17.23
CA PRO A 49 -2.72 9.26 -16.14
C PRO A 49 -2.16 8.54 -14.92
N PHE A 50 -2.44 9.02 -13.71
CA PHE A 50 -1.99 8.37 -12.47
C PHE A 50 -2.35 6.87 -12.43
N ALA A 51 -3.56 6.50 -12.86
CA ALA A 51 -4.00 5.11 -12.92
C ALA A 51 -3.07 4.21 -13.76
N SER A 52 -2.43 4.75 -14.79
CA SER A 52 -1.49 3.98 -15.64
C SER A 52 -0.14 3.69 -14.99
N THR A 53 0.14 4.29 -13.84
CA THR A 53 1.35 4.02 -13.03
C THR A 53 1.15 2.86 -12.06
N LEU A 54 -0.10 2.41 -11.89
CA LEU A 54 -0.45 1.30 -11.02
C LEU A 54 -0.42 -0.02 -11.81
N PRO A 55 -0.07 -1.15 -11.15
CA PRO A 55 -0.29 -2.46 -11.75
C PRO A 55 -1.76 -2.62 -12.15
N PRO A 56 -2.07 -3.28 -13.29
CA PRO A 56 -3.46 -3.47 -13.72
C PRO A 56 -4.33 -4.06 -12.61
N GLY A 57 -5.60 -3.66 -12.49
CA GLY A 57 -6.50 -4.23 -11.48
C GLY A 57 -6.19 -3.88 -10.01
N LEU A 58 -5.15 -3.08 -9.73
CA LEU A 58 -4.90 -2.49 -8.43
C LEU A 58 -5.23 -1.00 -8.45
N GLY A 59 -5.96 -0.52 -7.45
CA GLY A 59 -6.43 0.88 -7.43
C GLY A 59 -6.81 1.41 -6.05
N VAL A 60 -6.93 0.55 -5.03
CA VAL A 60 -7.13 1.02 -3.66
C VAL A 60 -5.78 1.27 -3.03
N ILE A 61 -5.49 2.53 -2.69
CA ILE A 61 -4.22 2.93 -2.07
C ILE A 61 -4.47 3.09 -0.58
N VAL A 62 -3.58 2.54 0.24
CA VAL A 62 -3.66 2.64 1.69
C VAL A 62 -2.34 3.13 2.24
N SER A 63 -2.41 4.16 3.09
CA SER A 63 -1.30 4.69 3.86
C SER A 63 -1.55 4.44 5.35
N VAL A 64 -0.61 3.80 6.04
CA VAL A 64 -0.65 3.57 7.49
C VAL A 64 0.59 4.20 8.13
N PHE A 65 0.41 4.93 9.22
CA PHE A 65 1.51 5.54 9.97
C PHE A 65 1.49 4.99 11.39
N ALA A 66 2.63 4.49 11.86
CA ALA A 66 2.82 4.07 13.24
C ALA A 66 3.92 4.92 13.87
N PHE A 67 3.54 5.81 14.78
CA PHE A 67 4.47 6.66 15.52
C PHE A 67 4.94 5.92 16.76
N ALA A 68 6.25 5.70 16.86
CA ALA A 68 6.86 4.92 17.94
C ALA A 68 8.33 5.31 18.12
N PRO A 69 8.88 5.18 19.35
CA PRO A 69 10.32 5.36 19.59
C PRO A 69 11.15 4.44 18.69
N VAL A 70 12.35 4.89 18.31
CA VAL A 70 13.29 4.13 17.45
C VAL A 70 13.53 2.69 17.94
N SER A 71 13.56 2.48 19.25
CA SER A 71 13.75 1.17 19.88
C SER A 71 12.63 0.16 19.56
N GLN A 72 11.45 0.63 19.17
CA GLN A 72 10.28 -0.20 18.85
C GLN A 72 10.09 -0.43 17.34
N GLN A 73 10.72 0.39 16.48
CA GLN A 73 10.46 0.37 15.04
C GLN A 73 10.88 -0.96 14.38
N ALA A 74 12.02 -1.54 14.79
CA ALA A 74 12.44 -2.85 14.26
C ALA A 74 11.43 -3.97 14.61
N GLY A 75 10.77 -3.88 15.77
CA GLY A 75 9.69 -4.79 16.15
C GLY A 75 8.46 -4.64 15.26
N LEU A 76 8.09 -3.40 14.94
CA LEU A 76 6.99 -3.10 14.01
C LEU A 76 7.27 -3.67 12.62
N VAL A 77 8.46 -3.43 12.06
CA VAL A 77 8.86 -3.96 10.73
C VAL A 77 8.83 -5.49 10.72
N ARG A 78 9.40 -6.15 11.73
CA ARG A 78 9.35 -7.61 11.84
C ARG A 78 7.92 -8.15 11.94
N SER A 79 7.02 -7.44 12.62
CA SER A 79 5.62 -7.85 12.74
C SER A 79 4.88 -7.86 11.40
N LEU A 80 5.32 -7.04 10.43
CA LEU A 80 4.75 -7.00 9.08
C LEU A 80 5.28 -8.14 8.20
N ALA A 81 6.54 -8.53 8.37
CA ALA A 81 7.18 -9.57 7.57
C ALA A 81 6.53 -10.97 7.72
N VAL A 82 5.80 -11.19 8.81
CA VAL A 82 5.10 -12.46 9.10
C VAL A 82 3.62 -12.44 8.74
N LEU A 83 3.12 -11.34 8.18
CA LEU A 83 1.71 -11.26 7.77
C LEU A 83 1.46 -12.22 6.59
N PRO A 84 0.40 -13.04 6.66
CA PRO A 84 0.05 -13.89 5.53
C PRO A 84 -0.36 -13.02 4.33
N PRO A 85 -0.12 -13.49 3.10
CA PRO A 85 -0.75 -12.88 1.94
C PRO A 85 -2.27 -12.88 2.16
N THR A 86 -2.93 -11.72 2.06
CA THR A 86 -4.38 -11.64 2.28
C THR A 86 -5.09 -12.38 1.15
N SER A 87 -6.15 -13.12 1.47
CA SER A 87 -6.83 -14.12 0.62
C SER A 87 -7.29 -13.67 -0.79
N HIS A 88 -7.24 -12.39 -1.12
CA HIS A 88 -7.58 -11.81 -2.43
C HIS A 88 -6.35 -11.40 -3.27
N GLN A 89 -5.15 -11.80 -2.86
CA GLN A 89 -3.86 -11.45 -3.49
C GLN A 89 -3.40 -12.40 -4.59
N VAL A 90 -4.29 -13.24 -5.14
CA VAL A 90 -3.92 -14.08 -6.29
C VAL A 90 -3.86 -13.19 -7.54
N TRP A 91 -2.75 -12.47 -7.66
CA TRP A 91 -2.31 -11.85 -8.90
C TRP A 91 -1.92 -12.96 -9.88
N ALA A 92 -2.88 -13.46 -10.63
CA ALA A 92 -2.60 -14.17 -11.86
C ALA A 92 -2.33 -13.10 -12.93
N SER A 93 -1.05 -12.84 -13.20
CA SER A 93 -0.63 -12.18 -14.44
C SER A 93 -1.18 -12.99 -15.62
N SER A 94 -2.33 -12.57 -16.16
CA SER A 94 -2.83 -13.14 -17.40
C SER A 94 -1.97 -12.57 -18.52
N GLU A 95 -1.00 -13.38 -18.95
CA GLU A 95 -0.30 -13.21 -20.21
C GLU A 95 -1.34 -13.11 -21.33
N ARG A 96 -1.65 -11.88 -21.75
CA ARG A 96 -2.26 -11.66 -23.05
C ARG A 96 -1.13 -11.79 -24.06
N ARG A 97 -0.98 -12.99 -24.65
CA ARG A 97 -0.09 -13.25 -25.78
C ARG A 97 -0.38 -12.24 -26.90
N GLN A 98 0.40 -11.17 -26.96
CA GLN A 98 0.64 -10.44 -28.20
C GLN A 98 2.00 -10.89 -28.71
N THR A 99 1.94 -11.73 -29.74
CA THR A 99 3.09 -12.16 -30.51
C THR A 99 3.70 -10.95 -31.21
N THR A 100 4.90 -10.54 -30.77
CA THR A 100 5.83 -9.87 -31.67
C THR A 100 7.23 -10.40 -31.34
N ARG A 101 7.68 -11.36 -32.17
CA ARG A 101 9.08 -11.76 -32.28
C ARG A 101 9.86 -10.51 -32.72
N HIS A 102 10.77 -10.02 -31.90
CA HIS A 102 12.11 -9.59 -32.32
C HIS A 102 13.04 -9.65 -31.10
N GLN A 103 13.89 -10.67 -31.08
CA GLN A 103 15.07 -10.77 -30.22
C GLN A 103 16.02 -9.63 -30.52
N ILE A 104 16.62 -9.00 -29.49
CA ILE A 104 18.08 -8.81 -29.35
C ILE A 104 18.41 -8.68 -27.85
N GLY A 105 19.38 -9.46 -27.37
CA GLY A 105 20.26 -9.06 -26.25
C GLY A 105 20.00 -9.66 -24.88
N SER A 106 20.64 -10.79 -24.62
CA SER A 106 20.80 -11.47 -23.33
C SER A 106 21.50 -10.60 -22.27
N LEU A 107 20.96 -10.57 -21.06
CA LEU A 107 21.74 -10.61 -19.82
C LEU A 107 21.06 -11.63 -18.90
N ASP A 108 21.83 -12.60 -18.47
CA ASP A 108 21.49 -13.71 -17.57
C ASP A 108 20.69 -13.21 -16.34
N GLY A 109 19.68 -13.89 -15.81
CA GLY A 109 19.29 -15.29 -15.90
C GLY A 109 18.68 -15.66 -14.55
N ALA A 110 17.38 -15.39 -14.35
CA ALA A 110 16.46 -16.07 -13.41
C ALA A 110 15.09 -15.37 -13.40
N SER A 111 14.37 -15.45 -14.52
CA SER A 111 12.93 -15.22 -14.53
C SER A 111 12.26 -16.58 -14.40
N THR A 112 11.84 -16.94 -13.19
CA THR A 112 10.85 -18.00 -13.00
C THR A 112 9.48 -17.34 -12.87
N ALA A 113 8.64 -17.61 -13.85
CA ALA A 113 7.21 -17.40 -13.83
C ALA A 113 6.58 -17.94 -12.52
N SER A 114 5.49 -17.30 -12.08
CA SER A 114 4.58 -17.79 -11.04
C SER A 114 5.19 -17.87 -9.62
N ASP A 115 5.53 -16.73 -9.02
CA ASP A 115 5.58 -16.68 -7.56
C ASP A 115 4.20 -16.33 -6.97
N ARG A 116 3.44 -17.37 -6.63
CA ARG A 116 2.15 -17.27 -5.92
C ARG A 116 2.30 -16.83 -4.44
N ARG A 117 3.51 -16.41 -4.01
CA ARG A 117 3.80 -15.91 -2.65
C ARG A 117 3.94 -14.39 -2.55
N ALA A 118 3.73 -13.63 -3.63
CA ALA A 118 3.77 -12.18 -3.53
C ALA A 118 2.64 -11.71 -2.60
N GLY A 119 3.00 -11.20 -1.42
CA GLY A 119 2.09 -10.48 -0.53
C GLY A 119 1.46 -9.26 -1.23
N PRO A 120 0.68 -8.41 -0.54
CA PRO A 120 0.26 -7.17 -1.18
C PRO A 120 1.52 -6.41 -1.63
N PRO A 121 1.51 -5.65 -2.73
CA PRO A 121 2.62 -4.73 -3.00
C PRO A 121 2.58 -3.64 -1.93
N TRP A 122 3.21 -3.92 -0.79
CA TRP A 122 3.39 -2.98 0.29
C TRP A 122 4.86 -2.62 0.44
N ALA A 123 5.09 -1.37 0.79
CA ALA A 123 6.39 -0.82 1.10
C ALA A 123 6.35 -0.26 2.52
N VAL A 124 7.43 -0.45 3.26
CA VAL A 124 7.63 0.17 4.57
C VAL A 124 8.83 1.08 4.49
N THR A 125 8.69 2.27 5.07
CA THR A 125 9.79 3.22 5.23
C THR A 125 9.80 3.74 6.66
N ALA A 126 10.99 4.08 7.17
CA ALA A 126 11.11 4.91 8.36
C ALA A 126 10.53 6.31 8.06
N LEU A 127 9.93 6.92 9.08
CA LEU A 127 9.56 8.33 9.06
C LEU A 127 10.78 9.20 9.41
N PRO A 128 10.82 10.47 8.96
CA PRO A 128 11.86 11.41 9.36
C PRO A 128 11.99 11.54 10.89
N ASN A 129 13.18 11.93 11.36
CA ASN A 129 13.48 12.20 12.77
C ASN A 129 13.14 11.03 13.71
N ASP A 130 13.29 9.80 13.22
CA ASP A 130 12.96 8.57 13.95
C ASP A 130 11.53 8.57 14.54
N ALA A 131 10.60 9.26 13.88
CA ALA A 131 9.25 9.44 14.40
C ALA A 131 8.41 8.14 14.38
N GLY A 132 8.83 7.14 13.61
CA GLY A 132 8.13 5.87 13.45
C GLY A 132 8.31 5.27 12.06
N ILE A 133 7.28 4.57 11.58
CA ILE A 133 7.26 3.97 10.24
C ILE A 133 5.99 4.32 9.46
N ALA A 134 6.10 4.35 8.14
CA ALA A 134 4.98 4.42 7.22
C ALA A 134 4.88 3.14 6.40
N VAL A 135 3.65 2.65 6.20
CA VAL A 135 3.32 1.54 5.32
C VAL A 135 2.46 2.06 4.19
N ARG A 136 2.87 1.83 2.94
CA ARG A 136 2.08 2.07 1.74
C ARG A 136 1.71 0.72 1.16
N LEU A 137 0.44 0.49 0.82
CA LEU A 137 0.03 -0.71 0.09
C LEU A 137 -1.01 -0.38 -0.96
N ILE A 138 -1.11 -1.26 -1.96
CA ILE A 138 -2.09 -1.16 -3.04
C ILE A 138 -2.90 -2.46 -3.08
N ALA A 139 -4.22 -2.34 -3.21
CA ALA A 139 -5.15 -3.45 -3.26
C ALA A 139 -6.10 -3.34 -4.46
N CYS A 140 -6.68 -4.47 -4.86
CA CYS A 140 -7.64 -4.54 -5.97
C CYS A 140 -9.00 -3.94 -5.62
N ASP A 141 -9.42 -4.03 -4.36
CA ASP A 141 -10.71 -3.56 -3.90
C ASP A 141 -10.68 -3.15 -2.42
N GLY A 142 -11.79 -2.54 -1.98
CA GLY A 142 -11.93 -2.05 -0.61
C GLY A 142 -12.05 -3.15 0.45
N HIS A 143 -12.43 -4.37 0.08
CA HIS A 143 -12.48 -5.50 1.01
C HIS A 143 -11.06 -5.98 1.33
N SER A 144 -10.27 -6.20 0.30
CA SER A 144 -8.85 -6.54 0.34
C SER A 144 -8.04 -5.49 1.10
N ALA A 145 -8.27 -4.20 0.83
CA ALA A 145 -7.64 -3.10 1.56
C ALA A 145 -7.95 -3.13 3.06
N ARG A 146 -9.22 -3.31 3.44
CA ARG A 146 -9.63 -3.39 4.86
C ARG A 146 -9.07 -4.63 5.56
N SER A 147 -9.02 -5.77 4.87
CA SER A 147 -8.43 -7.00 5.39
C SER A 147 -6.93 -6.83 5.68
N ALA A 148 -6.19 -6.23 4.74
CA ALA A 148 -4.78 -5.90 4.92
C ALA A 148 -4.57 -4.89 6.06
N LEU A 149 -5.34 -3.81 6.09
CA LEU A 149 -5.28 -2.81 7.17
C LEU A 149 -5.57 -3.42 8.54
N THR A 150 -6.55 -4.31 8.64
CA THR A 150 -6.88 -5.02 9.89
C THR A 150 -5.72 -5.88 10.36
N SER A 151 -5.03 -6.54 9.42
CA SER A 151 -3.87 -7.39 9.71
C SER A 151 -2.68 -6.55 10.17
N ILE A 152 -2.40 -5.43 9.50
CA ILE A 152 -1.36 -4.47 9.90
C ILE A 152 -1.64 -3.92 11.29
N TRP A 153 -2.88 -3.49 11.54
CA TRP A 153 -3.27 -2.97 12.85
C TRP A 153 -3.11 -4.00 13.98
N ARG A 154 -3.50 -5.26 13.72
CA ARG A 154 -3.28 -6.37 14.64
C ARG A 154 -1.79 -6.57 14.95
N ALA A 155 -0.96 -6.63 13.92
CA ALA A 155 0.48 -6.81 14.07
C ALA A 155 1.12 -5.67 14.88
N PHE A 156 0.80 -4.42 14.54
CA PHE A 156 1.29 -3.24 15.26
C PHE A 156 0.84 -3.24 16.71
N ARG A 157 -0.43 -3.51 17.00
CA ARG A 157 -0.93 -3.54 18.37
C ARG A 157 -0.24 -4.61 19.21
N ARG A 158 -0.10 -5.83 18.68
CA ARG A 158 0.64 -6.90 19.36
C ARG A 158 2.09 -6.49 19.62
N ALA A 159 2.76 -5.89 18.63
CA ALA A 159 4.15 -5.47 18.76
C ALA A 159 4.34 -4.33 19.78
N MET A 160 3.40 -3.37 19.86
CA MET A 160 3.53 -2.22 20.75
C MET A 160 3.04 -2.48 22.18
N THR A 161 1.97 -3.27 22.35
CA THR A 161 1.29 -3.40 23.65
C THR A 161 1.27 -4.84 24.17
N GLY A 162 1.78 -5.82 23.41
CA GLY A 162 1.69 -7.25 23.73
C GLY A 162 0.26 -7.81 23.70
N ALA A 163 -0.75 -7.02 23.31
CA ALA A 163 -2.15 -7.38 23.42
C ALA A 163 -2.80 -7.60 22.06
N GLU A 164 -3.73 -8.55 21.99
CA GLU A 164 -4.66 -8.64 20.86
C GLU A 164 -5.58 -7.41 20.79
N PRO A 165 -5.95 -6.94 19.60
CA PRO A 165 -7.06 -6.01 19.49
C PRO A 165 -8.34 -6.70 19.93
N GLY A 166 -9.05 -6.05 20.86
CA GLY A 166 -10.38 -6.46 21.26
C GLY A 166 -11.28 -6.62 20.04
N ARG A 167 -12.18 -7.60 20.09
CA ARG A 167 -13.16 -7.83 19.02
C ARG A 167 -14.02 -6.57 18.89
N LEU A 168 -13.98 -5.92 17.73
CA LEU A 168 -14.85 -4.78 17.43
C LEU A 168 -16.30 -5.25 17.60
N ARG A 169 -17.01 -4.72 18.61
CA ARG A 169 -18.45 -4.91 18.73
C ARG A 169 -19.10 -3.99 17.70
N LYS A 170 -19.95 -4.56 16.83
CA LYS A 170 -20.86 -3.75 16.02
C LYS A 170 -21.87 -3.14 16.98
N ASN A 171 -21.86 -1.81 17.10
CA ASN A 171 -23.00 -1.05 17.62
C ASN A 171 -23.83 -0.60 16.43
#